data_AF-A0AAU7MK79-F1
#
_entry.id   AF-A0AAU7MK79-F1
#
_cell.length_a   1.000
_cell.length_b   1.000
_cell.length_c   1.000
_cell.angle_alpha   90.00
_cell.angle_beta   90.00
_cell.angle_gamma   90.00
#
_symmetry.space_group_name_H-M   'P 1'
#
loop_
_entity.id
_entity.type
_entity.pdbx_description
1 polymer ?
#
loop_
_entity_poly.entity_id
_entity_poly.type
_entity_poly.pdbx_seq_one_letter_code
_entity_poly.pdbx_strand_id
1 'polypeptide(L)' 'MDIPGLGPWTVDVYYMMALRRANVWPQGDLALASALQDIKQLEARPTRDEQLVFAEQWKPWRAVAARMLWMHYLDARGQ' A
#
# COMPACT_ATOMS: atom_id res chain seq x y z
N MET A 1 -8.27 -2.17 -19.27
CA MET A 1 -9.32 -1.63 -18.40
C MET A 1 -9.51 -0.22 -18.87
N ASP A 2 -10.62 0.02 -19.56
CA ASP A 2 -10.65 1.09 -20.55
C ASP A 2 -11.55 2.24 -20.09
N ILE A 3 -11.61 2.46 -18.78
CA ILE A 3 -12.33 3.58 -18.17
C ILE A 3 -11.32 4.70 -17.91
N PRO A 4 -11.40 5.83 -18.63
CA PRO A 4 -10.51 6.96 -18.42
C PRO A 4 -10.56 7.43 -16.96
N GLY A 5 -9.39 7.64 -16.35
CA GLY A 5 -9.27 8.07 -14.95
C GLY A 5 -9.23 6.94 -13.91
N LEU A 6 -9.48 5.68 -14.28
CA LEU A 6 -9.34 4.53 -13.39
C LEU A 6 -8.07 3.74 -13.68
N GLY A 7 -7.01 4.04 -12.94
CA GLY A 7 -5.75 3.29 -12.97
C GLY A 7 -5.75 2.07 -12.03
N PRO A 8 -4.73 1.19 -12.13
CA PRO A 8 -4.61 0.01 -11.27
C PRO A 8 -4.67 0.32 -9.77
N TRP A 9 -4.02 1.41 -9.33
CA TRP A 9 -4.05 1.85 -7.93
C TRP A 9 -5.49 2.13 -7.45
N THR A 10 -6.30 2.82 -8.25
CA THR A 10 -7.69 3.13 -7.91
C THR A 10 -8.52 1.85 -7.74
N VAL A 11 -8.29 0.85 -8.58
CA VAL A 11 -8.95 -0.45 -8.49
C VAL A 11 -8.60 -1.17 -7.20
N ASP A 12 -7.31 -1.16 -6.83
CA ASP A 12 -6.84 -1.79 -5.59
C ASP A 12 -7.46 -1.11 -4.35
N VAL A 13 -7.49 0.23 -4.32
CA VAL A 13 -8.14 0.98 -3.23
C VAL A 13 -9.64 0.66 -3.15
N TYR A 14 -10.33 0.57 -4.29
CA TYR A 14 -11.74 0.18 -4.32
C TYR A 14 -11.94 -1.24 -3.77
N TYR A 15 -11.10 -2.19 -4.19
CA TYR A 15 -11.14 -3.56 -3.67
C TYR A 15 -10.92 -3.64 -2.17
N MET A 16 -10.02 -2.83 -1.63
CA MET A 16 -9.74 -2.78 -0.20
C MET A 16 -10.88 -2.13 0.59
N MET A 17 -11.33 -0.95 0.17
CA MET A 17 -12.22 -0.10 0.98
C MET A 17 -13.70 -0.42 0.75
N ALA A 18 -14.12 -0.52 -0.50
CA ALA A 18 -15.53 -0.77 -0.83
C ALA A 18 -15.86 -2.27 -0.76
N LEU A 19 -15.01 -3.12 -1.34
CA LEU A 19 -15.28 -4.57 -1.38
C LEU A 19 -14.66 -5.35 -0.22
N ARG A 20 -13.91 -4.68 0.67
CA ARG A 20 -13.33 -5.26 1.89
C ARG A 20 -12.48 -6.51 1.63
N ARG A 21 -11.79 -6.57 0.49
CA ARG A 21 -10.89 -7.68 0.16
C ARG A 21 -9.64 -7.60 1.02
N ALA A 22 -9.45 -8.61 1.88
CA ALA A 22 -8.34 -8.65 2.83
C ALA A 22 -6.95 -8.85 2.18
N ASN A 23 -6.90 -9.46 1.00
CA ASN A 23 -5.65 -9.87 0.34
C ASN A 23 -5.29 -8.99 -0.87
N VAL A 24 -5.42 -7.67 -0.76
CA VAL A 24 -5.10 -6.70 -1.81
C VAL A 24 -4.02 -5.74 -1.34
N TRP A 25 -3.16 -5.31 -2.26
CA TRP A 25 -2.10 -4.33 -2.01
C TRP A 25 -2.19 -3.23 -3.08
N PRO A 26 -2.31 -1.94 -2.71
CA PRO A 26 -2.44 -0.87 -3.68
C PRO A 26 -1.07 -0.56 -4.29
N GLN A 27 -0.85 -1.12 -5.47
CA GLN A 27 0.47 -1.08 -6.08
C GLN A 27 0.85 0.34 -6.49
N GLY A 28 2.09 0.74 -6.17
CA GLY A 28 2.60 2.07 -6.49
C GLY A 28 2.13 3.18 -5.56
N ASP A 29 1.49 2.83 -4.43
CA ASP A 29 1.10 3.81 -3.42
C ASP A 29 2.33 4.46 -2.75
N LEU A 30 2.49 5.76 -2.94
CA LEU A 30 3.65 6.50 -2.43
C LEU A 30 3.65 6.62 -0.90
N ALA A 31 2.48 6.62 -0.26
CA ALA A 31 2.38 6.68 1.19
C ALA A 31 2.83 5.35 1.82
N LEU A 32 2.42 4.22 1.24
CA LEU A 32 2.92 2.91 1.65
C LEU A 32 4.42 2.77 1.43
N ALA A 33 4.92 3.25 0.30
CA ALA A 33 6.35 3.25 0.00
C ALA A 33 7.14 4.06 1.05
N SER A 34 6.66 5.25 1.43
CA SER A 34 7.26 6.05 2.49
C SER A 34 7.19 5.38 3.86
N ALA A 35 6.03 4.84 4.25
CA ALA A 35 5.90 4.12 5.51
C ALA A 35 6.83 2.89 5.58
N LEU A 36 6.99 2.16 4.48
CA LEU A 36 7.92 1.05 4.37
C LEU A 36 9.36 1.49 4.53
N GLN A 37 9.75 2.58 3.87
CA GLN A 37 11.09 3.16 4.03
C GLN A 37 11.38 3.49 5.49
N ASP A 38 10.44 4.17 6.16
CA ASP A 38 10.59 4.62 7.54
C ASP A 38 10.69 3.43 8.51
N ILE A 39 9.76 2.47 8.43
CA ILE A 39 9.69 1.32 9.35
C ILE A 39 10.85 0.34 9.13
N LYS A 40 11.27 0.13 7.88
CA LYS A 40 12.35 -0.80 7.54
C LYS A 40 13.72 -0.12 7.52
N GLN A 41 13.79 1.18 7.81
CA GLN A 41 15.03 1.98 7.82
C GLN A 41 15.80 1.85 6.50
N LEU A 42 15.08 1.90 5.38
CA LEU A 42 15.68 1.76 4.05
C LEU A 42 16.34 3.09 3.64
N GLU A 43 17.51 3.00 2.99
CA GLU A 43 18.23 4.17 2.49
C GLU A 43 17.43 4.96 1.44
N ALA A 44 16.59 4.27 0.67
CA ALA A 44 15.73 4.86 -0.36
C ALA A 44 14.31 4.30 -0.26
N ARG A 45 13.36 5.05 -0.85
CA ARG A 45 11.98 4.60 -0.98
C ARG A 45 11.92 3.36 -1.88
N PRO A 46 11.28 2.27 -1.44
CA PRO A 46 11.20 1.05 -2.23
C PRO A 46 10.38 1.28 -3.50
N THR A 47 10.87 0.72 -4.60
CA THR A 47 10.18 0.63 -5.89
C THR A 47 8.88 -0.16 -5.75
N ARG A 48 8.02 -0.10 -6.79
CA ARG A 48 6.76 -0.85 -6.82
C ARG A 48 6.97 -2.35 -6.61
N ASP A 49 8.01 -2.92 -7.22
CA ASP A 49 8.28 -4.35 -7.16
C ASP A 49 8.85 -4.76 -5.79
N GLU A 50 9.70 -3.92 -5.19
CA GLU A 50 10.20 -4.15 -3.83
C GLU A 50 9.07 -4.08 -2.79
N GLN A 51 8.14 -3.13 -2.94
CA GLN A 51 6.95 -3.07 -2.08
C GLN A 51 6.13 -4.37 -2.15
N LEU A 52 6.00 -4.97 -3.34
CA LEU A 52 5.32 -6.26 -3.49
C LEU A 52 6.02 -7.38 -2.73
N VAL A 53 7.36 -7.44 -2.76
CA VAL A 53 8.12 -8.43 -1.99
C VAL A 53 7.85 -8.33 -0.49
N PHE A 54 7.76 -7.11 0.06
CA PHE A 54 7.34 -6.92 1.45
C PHE A 54 5.89 -7.36 1.68
N ALA A 55 4.98 -6.98 0.78
CA ALA A 55 3.56 -7.29 0.89
C ALA A 55 3.27 -8.81 0.84
N GLU A 56 4.07 -9.59 0.13
CA GLU A 56 3.90 -11.05 0.06
C GLU A 56 3.98 -11.73 1.43
N GLN A 57 4.79 -11.20 2.35
CA GLN A 57 4.93 -11.72 3.72
C GLN A 57 3.65 -11.56 4.56
N TRP A 58 2.75 -10.68 4.14
CA TRP A 58 1.50 -10.39 4.86
C TRP A 58 0.29 -11.10 4.27
N LYS A 59 0.46 -12.02 3.31
CA LYS A 59 -0.65 -12.85 2.86
C LYS A 59 -1.23 -13.69 4.02
N PRO A 60 -2.56 -13.84 4.11
CA PRO A 60 -3.60 -13.33 3.22
C PRO A 60 -4.16 -11.94 3.60
N TRP A 61 -3.48 -11.18 4.45
CA TRP A 61 -3.94 -9.94 5.10
C TRP A 61 -3.25 -8.66 4.59
N ARG A 62 -2.83 -8.64 3.32
CA ARG A 62 -2.10 -7.50 2.72
C ARG A 62 -2.82 -6.16 2.89
N ALA A 63 -4.15 -6.14 2.80
CA ALA A 63 -4.93 -4.92 2.95
C ALA A 63 -4.96 -4.41 4.41
N VAL A 64 -4.82 -5.31 5.38
CA VAL A 64 -4.71 -4.95 6.79
C VAL A 64 -3.36 -4.28 7.04
N ALA A 65 -2.28 -4.89 6.54
CA ALA A 65 -0.93 -4.31 6.63
C ALA A 65 -0.87 -2.92 5.96
N ALA A 66 -1.44 -2.78 4.75
CA ALA A 66 -1.51 -1.49 4.06
C ALA A 66 -2.21 -0.41 4.90
N ARG A 67 -3.33 -0.74 5.56
CA ARG A 67 -4.02 0.20 6.46
C ARG A 67 -3.18 0.60 7.66
N MET A 68 -2.44 -0.32 8.27
CA MET A 68 -1.53 -0.01 9.39
C MET A 68 -0.39 0.90 8.94
N LEU A 69 0.15 0.68 7.73
CA LEU A 69 1.18 1.53 7.13
C LEU A 69 0.66 2.93 6.82
N TRP A 70 -0.58 3.08 6.33
CA TRP A 70 -1.20 4.39 6.17
C TRP A 70 -1.37 5.11 7.51
N MET A 71 -1.79 4.41 8.57
CA MET A 71 -1.88 5.02 9.91
C MET A 71 -0.50 5.51 10.38
N HIS A 72 0.55 4.72 10.19
CA HIS A 72 1.91 5.15 10.50
C HIS A 72 2.35 6.36 9.66
N TYR A 73 2.03 6.37 8.36
CA TYR A 73 2.33 7.49 7.46
C TYR A 73 1.68 8.80 7.92
N LEU A 74 0.43 8.75 8.41
CA LEU A 74 -0.30 9.91 8.91
C LEU A 74 0.27 10.38 10.25
N ASP A 75 0.50 9.46 11.18
CA ASP A 75 1.09 9.74 12.50
C ASP A 75 2.46 10.42 12.39
N ALA A 76 3.32 9.91 11.49
CA ALA A 76 4.63 10.51 11.20
C ALA A 76 4.56 11.94 10.64
N ARG A 77 3.39 12.39 10.18
CA ARG A 77 3.13 13.75 9.65
C ARG A 77 2.26 14.58 10.60
N GLY A 78 1.93 14.07 11.77
CA GLY A 78 1.05 14.73 12.74
C GLY A 78 -0.39 14.91 12.22
N GLN A 79 -0.87 13.98 11.40
CA GLN A 79 -2.22 13.97 10.82
C GLN A 79 -3.12 12.94 11.48
#